data_AF-A0A0R1RCG6-F1
#
_entry.id   AF-A0A0R1RCG6-F1
#
_cell.length_a   1.000
_cell.length_b   1.000
_cell.length_c   1.000
_cell.angle_alpha   90.00
_cell.angle_beta   90.00
_cell.angle_gamma   90.00
#
_symmetry.space_group_name_H-M   'P 1'
#
loop_
_entity.id
_entity.type
_entity.pdbx_description
1 polymer ?
#
loop_
_entity_poly.entity_id
_entity_poly.type
_entity_poly.pdbx_seq_one_letter_code
_entity_poly.pdbx_strand_id
1 'polypeptide(L)' 'MRMIRQLRRFGKIEYSSTKMHYVILYVNQDQIDDIKERINKLKFVKRVQLSHRPDVDPTMSDLNAAGIYHKLDEDEN' A
#
# COMPACT_ATOMS: atom_id res chain seq x y z
N MET A 1 10.94 -10.10 10.69
CA MET A 1 11.21 -9.65 9.30
C MET A 1 11.17 -10.73 8.20
N ARG A 2 11.11 -12.05 8.48
CA ARG A 2 11.10 -13.08 7.41
C ARG A 2 9.89 -13.01 6.45
N MET A 3 8.71 -12.63 6.94
CA MET A 3 7.48 -12.53 6.14
C MET A 3 7.52 -11.36 5.14
N ILE A 4 8.01 -10.19 5.56
CA ILE A 4 8.15 -9.01 4.69
C ILE A 4 9.06 -9.30 3.50
N ARG A 5 10.13 -10.08 3.71
CA ARG A 5 11.01 -10.54 2.63
C ARG A 5 10.31 -11.40 1.59
N GLN A 6 9.27 -12.15 1.96
CA GLN A 6 8.45 -12.89 1.00
C GLN A 6 7.55 -11.95 0.21
N LEU A 7 7.01 -10.90 0.85
CA LEU A 7 6.15 -9.91 0.20
C LEU A 7 6.89 -9.05 -0.84
N ARG A 8 8.19 -8.81 -0.66
CA ARG A 8 9.04 -8.11 -1.65
C ARG A 8 9.09 -8.78 -3.03
N ARG A 9 8.65 -10.04 -3.15
CA ARG A 9 8.58 -10.75 -4.43
C ARG A 9 7.41 -10.33 -5.31
N PHE A 10 6.40 -9.68 -4.72
CA PHE A 10 5.18 -9.29 -5.44
C PHE A 10 5.22 -7.83 -5.91
N GLY A 11 6.12 -7.00 -5.39
CA GLY A 11 6.20 -5.59 -5.76
C GLY A 11 7.15 -4.78 -4.88
N LYS A 12 7.10 -3.46 -5.04
CA LYS A 12 7.89 -2.52 -4.22
C LYS A 12 7.16 -2.26 -2.92
N ILE A 13 7.83 -2.49 -1.80
CA ILE A 13 7.31 -2.10 -0.48
C ILE A 13 7.66 -0.63 -0.26
N GLU A 14 6.64 0.19 -0.06
CA GLU A 14 6.82 1.60 0.28
C GLU A 14 6.97 1.79 1.79
N TYR A 15 6.14 1.10 2.56
CA TYR A 15 6.12 1.23 4.00
C TYR A 15 5.81 -0.10 4.67
N SER A 16 6.40 -0.34 5.82
CA SER A 16 6.06 -1.48 6.67
C SER A 16 6.11 -1.11 8.15
N SER A 17 5.03 -1.34 8.88
CA SER A 17 4.99 -1.16 10.32
C SER A 17 5.26 -2.47 11.05
N THR A 18 6.31 -2.50 11.86
CA THR A 18 6.59 -3.65 12.74
C THR A 18 5.64 -3.69 13.93
N LYS A 19 5.18 -2.53 14.42
CA LYS A 19 4.27 -2.42 15.58
C LYS A 19 2.83 -2.81 15.23
N MET A 20 2.33 -2.39 14.06
CA MET A 20 0.94 -2.61 13.65
C MET A 20 0.77 -3.79 12.67
N HIS A 21 1.87 -4.42 12.23
CA HIS A 21 1.88 -5.57 11.33
C HIS A 21 1.15 -5.35 9.99
N TYR A 22 1.40 -4.21 9.32
CA TYR A 22 0.88 -3.94 7.98
C TYR A 22 1.99 -3.47 7.03
N VAL A 23 1.72 -3.58 5.73
CA VAL A 23 2.63 -3.24 4.64
C VAL A 23 1.86 -2.51 3.55
N ILE A 24 2.45 -1.45 3.01
CA ILE A 24 2.00 -0.78 1.78
C ILE A 24 2.88 -1.29 0.64
N LEU A 25 2.25 -1.89 -0.36
CA LEU A 25 2.91 -2.51 -1.51
C LEU A 25 2.41 -1.86 -2.80
N TYR A 26 3.33 -1.35 -3.60
CA TYR A 26 3.07 -0.91 -4.96
C TYR A 26 3.27 -2.08 -5.93
N VAL A 27 2.28 -2.26 -6.79
CA VAL A 27 2.21 -3.29 -7.82
C VAL A 27 1.67 -2.67 -9.10
N ASN A 28 1.97 -3.29 -10.24
CA ASN A 28 1.43 -2.83 -11.52
C ASN A 28 -0.06 -3.12 -11.61
N GLN A 29 -0.81 -2.23 -12.27
CA GLN A 29 -2.28 -2.25 -12.29
C GLN A 29 -2.86 -3.49 -12.98
N ASP A 30 -2.19 -3.95 -14.03
CA ASP A 30 -2.48 -5.18 -14.78
C ASP A 30 -2.30 -6.46 -13.96
N GLN A 31 -1.52 -6.41 -12.87
CA GLN A 31 -1.19 -7.58 -12.05
C GLN A 31 -1.90 -7.60 -10.70
N ILE A 32 -2.76 -6.61 -10.42
CA ILE A 32 -3.42 -6.43 -9.11
C ILE A 32 -4.18 -7.69 -8.70
N ASP A 33 -5.02 -8.23 -9.57
CA ASP A 33 -5.93 -9.32 -9.22
C ASP A 33 -5.16 -10.62 -8.92
N ASP A 34 -4.20 -10.96 -9.77
CA ASP A 34 -3.31 -12.12 -9.59
C ASP A 34 -2.50 -12.01 -8.29
N ILE A 35 -1.89 -10.85 -8.04
CA ILE A 35 -1.09 -10.63 -6.84
C ILE A 35 -1.97 -10.68 -5.60
N LYS A 36 -3.16 -10.08 -5.64
CA LYS A 36 -4.13 -10.11 -4.54
C LYS A 36 -4.54 -11.53 -4.20
N GLU A 37 -4.83 -12.38 -5.19
CA GLU A 37 -5.16 -13.78 -4.95
C GLU A 37 -3.99 -14.54 -4.31
N ARG A 38 -2.77 -14.35 -4.83
CA ARG A 38 -1.56 -14.99 -4.31
C ARG A 38 -1.24 -14.57 -2.88
N ILE A 39 -1.38 -13.28 -2.57
CA ILE A 39 -1.14 -12.74 -1.22
C ILE A 39 -2.21 -13.24 -0.25
N ASN A 40 -3.49 -13.32 -0.64
CA ASN A 40 -4.56 -13.85 0.20
C ASN A 40 -4.37 -15.33 0.58
N LYS A 41 -3.69 -16.12 -0.25
CA LYS A 41 -3.36 -17.53 0.04
C LYS A 41 -2.25 -17.68 1.10
N LEU A 42 -1.53 -16.61 1.44
CA LEU A 42 -0.45 -16.67 2.44
C LEU A 42 -1.02 -16.75 3.85
N LYS A 43 -0.68 -17.80 4.60
CA LYS A 43 -1.21 -18.07 5.95
C LYS A 43 -0.99 -16.93 6.97
N PHE A 44 -0.01 -16.07 6.74
CA PHE A 44 0.33 -14.96 7.64
C PHE A 44 -0.38 -13.65 7.27
N VAL A 45 -1.10 -13.61 6.15
CA VAL A 45 -1.86 -12.44 5.72
C VAL A 45 -3.28 -12.55 6.26
N LYS A 46 -3.70 -11.55 7.05
CA LYS A 46 -5.06 -11.49 7.60
C LYS A 46 -6.07 -10.89 6.63
N ARG A 47 -5.65 -9.87 5.86
CA ARG A 47 -6.51 -9.13 4.94
C ARG A 47 -5.65 -8.40 3.90
N VAL A 48 -6.17 -8.33 2.66
CA VAL A 48 -5.62 -7.49 1.59
C VAL A 48 -6.71 -6.48 1.19
N GLN A 49 -6.34 -5.20 1.10
CA GLN A 49 -7.20 -4.14 0.60
C GLN A 49 -6.54 -3.44 -0.57
N LEU A 50 -7.32 -3.13 -1.61
CA LEU A 50 -6.85 -2.30 -2.71
C LEU A 50 -6.86 -0.84 -2.28
N SER A 51 -5.84 -0.09 -2.66
CA SER A 51 -5.85 1.35 -2.47
C SER A 51 -6.71 2.00 -3.56
N HIS A 52 -7.65 2.86 -3.17
CA HIS A 52 -8.40 3.72 -4.10
C HIS A 52 -7.60 4.97 -4.50
N ARG A 53 -6.31 5.07 -4.14
CA ARG A 53 -5.43 6.18 -4.54
C ARG A 53 -5.44 6.51 -6.04
N PRO A 54 -5.51 5.55 -6.99
CA PRO A 54 -5.59 5.90 -8.42
C PRO A 54 -6.94 6.51 -8.83
N ASP A 55 -8.00 6.28 -8.05
CA ASP A 55 -9.35 6.79 -8.32
C ASP A 55 -9.61 8.16 -7.68
N VAL A 56 -8.65 8.68 -6.89
CA VAL A 56 -8.76 10.00 -6.31
C VAL A 56 -8.28 11.03 -7.31
N ASP A 57 -9.21 11.84 -7.82
CA ASP A 57 -8.90 12.99 -8.65
C ASP A 57 -8.00 13.98 -7.87
N PRO A 58 -6.72 14.15 -8.27
CA PRO A 58 -5.83 15.10 -7.62
C PRO A 58 -6.24 16.56 -7.88
N THR A 59 -7.18 16.79 -8.82
CA THR A 59 -7.70 18.11 -9.18
C THR A 59 -8.89 18.54 -8.31
N MET A 60 -9.39 17.67 -7.43
CA MET A 60 -10.47 18.04 -6.51
C MET A 60 -9.90 18.98 -5.44
N SER A 61 -10.02 20.29 -5.70
CA SER A 61 -9.61 21.44 -4.89
C SER A 61 -9.96 21.33 -3.40
N ASP A 62 -10.95 20.53 -3.04
CA ASP A 62 -11.52 20.46 -1.70
C ASP A 62 -10.83 19.46 -0.76
N LEU A 63 -10.01 18.54 -1.28
CA LEU A 63 -9.39 17.48 -0.46
C LEU A 63 -8.22 17.99 0.41
N ASN A 64 -7.53 19.06 -0.02
CA ASN A 64 -6.57 19.77 0.82
C ASN A 64 -7.27 20.56 1.93
N ALA A 65 -8.47 21.12 1.66
CA ALA A 65 -9.26 21.85 2.65
C ALA A 65 -9.90 20.92 3.70
N ALA A 66 -10.20 19.67 3.33
CA ALA A 66 -10.79 18.67 4.23
C ALA A 66 -9.77 18.01 5.21
N GLY A 67 -8.47 18.32 5.11
CA GLY A 67 -7.44 17.78 6.02
C GLY A 67 -7.21 16.27 5.93
N ILE A 68 -7.70 15.62 4.86
CA ILE A 68 -7.62 14.16 4.67
C ILE A 68 -6.24 13.74 4.12
N TYR A 69 -5.51 14.66 3.51
CA TYR A 69 -4.14 14.46 3.04
C TYR A 69 -3.15 15.11 4.00
N HIS A 70 -2.54 14.30 4.87
CA HIS A 70 -1.20 14.65 5.35
C HIS A 70 -0.21 14.28 4.24
N LYS A 71 0.43 15.29 3.65
CA LYS A 71 1.75 15.06 3.07
C LYS A 71 2.56 14.45 4.22
N LEU A 72 3.04 13.23 4.02
CA LEU A 72 4.12 12.71 4.84
C LEU A 72 5.32 13.57 4.44
N ASP A 73 5.47 14.68 5.14
CA ASP A 73 6.75 15.36 5.22
C ASP A 73 7.73 14.37 5.90
N GLU A 74 8.98 14.39 5.44
CA GLU A 74 10.09 13.44 5.64
C GLU A 74 10.25 12.47 4.45
N ASP A 75 11.21 12.66 3.54
CA ASP A 75 12.59 13.03 3.84
C ASP A 75 13.01 14.39 3.23
N GLU A 76 13.26 15.36 4.11
CA GLU A 76 14.29 16.38 3.87
C GLU A 76 15.62 15.67 3.54
N ASN A 77 16.31 16.11 2.50
CA ASN A 77 17.73 15.84 2.27
C ASN A 77 18.52 17.13 2.39
#